data_AF-A0A945LWJ7-F1
#
_entry.id   AF-A0A945LWJ7-F1
#
_cell.length_a   1.000
_cell.length_b   1.000
_cell.length_c   1.000
_cell.angle_alpha   90.00
_cell.angle_beta   90.00
_cell.angle_gamma   90.00
#
_symmetry.space_group_name_H-M   'P 1'
#
loop_
_entity.id
_entity.type
_entity.pdbx_description
1 polymer ?
#
loop_
_entity_poly.entity_id
_entity_poly.type
_entity_poly.pdbx_seq_one_letter_code
_entity_poly.pdbx_strand_id
1 'polypeptide(L)'
;MSEKKLTQYQTWDRTTRWFHWINVLSFLGLIAVGTVILNGSALGIPTPGKTILKTVHVLIGYVFAINLAWRLVWLFIGSKSASCRAHLPLGKGEPGGGIGGALGYIKELKAGDPPQYIGHTPPGRYMVSFLFLLLITQAVTGIVIAGTDIYYPPFGGFIAEWVAAPGIDPTTLIPKDMSMVDKTAWDEMRAFRKPFATIHYYVFFTLLAVAAVHIFAVIRVEAIEKTGLISAMFSGVKTLSKPPADRD
;
A
#
# COMPACT_ATOMS: atom_id res chain seq x y z
N MET A 1 -22.53 32.68 23.03
CA MET A 1 -21.85 31.66 22.22
C MET A 1 -22.90 30.67 21.76
N SER A 2 -23.16 30.55 20.45
CA SER A 2 -24.05 29.50 19.93
C SER A 2 -23.42 28.14 20.20
N GLU A 3 -24.14 27.24 20.87
CA GLU A 3 -23.70 25.84 21.05
C GLU A 3 -23.53 25.21 19.66
N LYS A 4 -22.28 24.83 19.32
CA LYS A 4 -22.01 24.06 18.11
C LYS A 4 -22.60 22.66 18.29
N LYS A 5 -23.71 22.38 17.60
CA LYS A 5 -24.34 21.05 17.59
C LYS A 5 -23.40 20.04 16.93
N LEU A 6 -22.81 19.16 17.73
CA LEU A 6 -22.00 18.05 17.25
C LEU A 6 -22.90 16.95 16.68
N THR A 7 -22.58 16.46 15.48
CA THR A 7 -23.33 15.37 14.83
C THR A 7 -22.37 14.26 14.44
N GLN A 8 -22.76 13.02 14.72
CA GLN A 8 -21.97 11.83 14.39
C GLN A 8 -22.36 11.25 13.03
N TYR A 9 -21.37 10.84 12.25
CA TYR A 9 -21.53 10.25 10.93
C TYR A 9 -20.76 8.94 10.82
N GLN A 10 -21.39 7.92 10.25
CA GLN A 10 -20.70 6.69 9.87
C GLN A 10 -19.80 6.98 8.67
N THR A 11 -18.51 6.68 8.81
CA THR A 11 -17.52 6.98 7.78
C THR A 11 -16.94 5.72 7.18
N TRP A 12 -16.20 4.93 7.97
CA TRP A 12 -15.46 3.78 7.47
C TRP A 12 -16.13 2.50 7.92
N ASP A 13 -16.47 1.59 7.01
CA ASP A 13 -16.98 0.27 7.38
C ASP A 13 -15.90 -0.62 8.01
N ARG A 14 -16.33 -1.75 8.59
CA ARG A 14 -15.45 -2.67 9.31
C ARG A 14 -14.35 -3.25 8.41
N THR A 15 -14.70 -3.62 7.19
CA THR A 15 -13.78 -4.17 6.18
C THR A 15 -12.68 -3.18 5.85
N THR A 16 -13.04 -1.91 5.66
CA THR A 16 -12.11 -0.80 5.40
C THR A 16 -11.11 -0.60 6.53
N ARG A 17 -11.57 -0.68 7.78
CA ARG A 17 -10.70 -0.54 8.96
C ARG A 17 -9.76 -1.73 9.12
N TRP A 18 -10.25 -2.96 8.94
CA TRP A 18 -9.40 -4.16 8.97
C TRP A 18 -8.34 -4.13 7.88
N PHE A 19 -8.73 -3.79 6.65
CA PHE A 19 -7.78 -3.61 5.56
C PHE A 19 -6.65 -2.67 5.97
N HIS A 20 -7.00 -1.49 6.49
CA HIS A 20 -6.01 -0.48 6.87
C HIS A 20 -5.02 -1.01 7.90
N TRP A 21 -5.51 -1.58 9.01
CA TRP A 21 -4.63 -2.02 10.09
C TRP A 21 -3.80 -3.25 9.74
N ILE A 22 -4.36 -4.21 8.98
CA ILE A 22 -3.59 -5.31 8.42
C ILE A 22 -2.50 -4.76 7.49
N ASN A 23 -2.83 -3.78 6.65
CA ASN A 23 -1.89 -3.19 5.72
C ASN A 23 -0.76 -2.43 6.45
N VAL A 24 -1.08 -1.69 7.51
CA VAL A 24 -0.09 -1.00 8.36
C VAL A 24 0.87 -2.01 9.01
N LEU A 25 0.34 -3.07 9.62
CA LEU A 25 1.17 -4.08 10.28
C LEU A 25 2.06 -4.83 9.28
N SER A 26 1.51 -5.24 8.14
CA SER A 26 2.29 -5.87 7.07
C SER A 26 3.36 -4.93 6.52
N PHE A 27 3.03 -3.65 6.30
CA PHE A 27 3.99 -2.65 5.82
C PHE A 27 5.15 -2.45 6.80
N LEU A 28 4.87 -2.34 8.11
CA LEU A 28 5.92 -2.25 9.13
C LEU A 28 6.80 -3.50 9.17
N GLY A 29 6.21 -4.70 9.08
CA GLY A 29 6.95 -5.95 8.98
C GLY A 29 7.83 -6.03 7.74
N LEU A 30 7.31 -5.63 6.58
CA LEU A 30 8.04 -5.58 5.31
C LEU A 30 9.18 -4.56 5.35
N ILE A 31 9.01 -3.41 5.99
CA ILE A 31 10.08 -2.44 6.21
C ILE A 31 11.17 -3.05 7.08
N ALA A 32 10.81 -3.66 8.20
CA ALA A 32 11.77 -4.25 9.13
C ALA A 32 12.62 -5.32 8.43
N VAL A 33 11.96 -6.31 7.82
CA VAL A 33 12.67 -7.40 7.12
C VAL A 33 13.40 -6.89 5.87
N GLY A 34 12.77 -6.00 5.10
CA GLY A 34 13.36 -5.41 3.90
C GLY A 34 14.64 -4.63 4.19
N THR A 35 14.68 -3.88 5.28
CA THR A 35 15.87 -3.15 5.72
C THR A 35 17.01 -4.10 6.08
N VAL A 36 16.71 -5.20 6.78
CA VAL A 36 17.69 -6.26 7.08
C VAL A 36 18.20 -6.92 5.79
N ILE A 37 17.32 -7.18 4.82
CA ILE A 37 17.72 -7.74 3.51
C ILE A 37 18.69 -6.82 2.78
N LEU A 38 18.39 -5.52 2.71
CA LEU A 38 19.25 -4.52 2.05
C LEU A 38 20.64 -4.42 2.70
N ASN A 39 20.72 -4.62 4.01
CA ASN A 39 21.95 -4.52 4.78
C ASN A 39 22.58 -5.88 5.12
N GLY A 40 22.06 -6.99 4.59
CA GLY A 40 22.41 -8.33 5.06
C GLY A 40 23.91 -8.67 4.94
N SER A 41 24.61 -8.10 3.95
CA SER A 41 26.07 -8.25 3.84
C SER A 41 26.82 -7.46 4.91
N ALA A 42 26.40 -6.23 5.20
CA ALA A 42 26.99 -5.41 6.27
C ALA A 42 26.74 -6.01 7.67
N LEU A 43 25.61 -6.72 7.82
CA LEU A 43 25.23 -7.41 9.05
C LEU A 43 25.87 -8.81 9.19
N GLY A 44 26.72 -9.24 8.26
CA GLY A 44 27.39 -10.54 8.33
C GLY A 44 26.47 -11.76 8.18
N ILE A 45 25.29 -11.59 7.58
CA ILE A 45 24.30 -12.66 7.47
C ILE A 45 24.75 -13.69 6.41
N PRO A 46 24.87 -14.99 6.75
CA PRO A 46 25.29 -16.02 5.82
C PRO A 46 24.23 -16.27 4.73
N THR A 47 24.62 -16.91 3.63
CA THR A 47 23.73 -17.18 2.49
C THR A 47 22.41 -17.88 2.86
N PRO A 48 22.39 -18.94 3.70
CA PRO A 48 21.14 -19.56 4.15
C PRO A 48 20.23 -18.58 4.92
N GLY A 49 20.83 -17.74 5.77
CA GLY A 49 20.10 -16.70 6.51
C GLY A 49 19.45 -15.67 5.60
N LYS A 50 20.12 -15.29 4.50
CA LYS A 50 19.55 -14.40 3.49
C LYS A 50 18.35 -15.02 2.79
N THR A 51 18.36 -16.33 2.53
CA THR A 51 17.21 -17.05 1.95
C THR A 51 16.03 -17.05 2.91
N ILE A 52 16.26 -17.35 4.20
CA ILE A 52 15.21 -17.32 5.23
C ILE A 52 14.58 -15.92 5.33
N LEU A 53 15.39 -14.86 5.36
CA LEU A 53 14.88 -13.49 5.40
C LEU A 53 13.99 -13.16 4.19
N LYS A 54 14.40 -13.58 2.99
CA LYS A 54 13.58 -13.41 1.78
C LYS A 54 12.28 -14.20 1.87
N THR A 55 12.32 -15.43 2.36
CA THR A 55 11.11 -16.23 2.59
C THR A 55 10.15 -15.51 3.53
N VAL A 56 10.62 -15.05 4.70
CA VAL A 56 9.80 -14.29 5.66
C VAL A 56 9.24 -13.02 5.03
N HIS A 57 10.06 -12.26 4.29
CA HIS A 57 9.60 -11.07 3.57
C HIS A 57 8.49 -11.39 2.57
N VAL A 58 8.63 -12.46 1.79
CA VAL A 58 7.62 -12.89 0.81
C VAL A 58 6.34 -13.35 1.49
N LEU A 59 6.42 -14.09 2.61
CA LEU A 59 5.22 -14.54 3.35
C LEU A 59 4.42 -13.35 3.89
N ILE A 60 5.08 -12.35 4.48
CA ILE A 60 4.42 -11.10 4.89
C ILE A 60 3.87 -10.37 3.64
N GLY A 61 4.62 -10.40 2.54
CA GLY A 61 4.23 -9.86 1.25
C GLY A 61 2.95 -10.48 0.68
N TYR A 62 2.70 -11.78 0.92
CA TYR A 62 1.45 -12.43 0.54
C TYR A 62 0.28 -11.98 1.39
N VAL A 63 0.45 -11.86 2.71
CA VAL A 63 -0.60 -11.30 3.58
C VAL A 63 -0.95 -9.89 3.11
N PHE A 64 0.06 -9.06 2.81
CA PHE A 64 -0.11 -7.74 2.22
C PHE A 64 -0.86 -7.77 0.88
N ALA A 65 -0.42 -8.60 -0.07
CA ALA A 65 -1.00 -8.66 -1.41
C ALA A 65 -2.43 -9.19 -1.42
N ILE A 66 -2.74 -10.22 -0.62
CA ILE A 66 -4.09 -10.77 -0.46
C ILE A 66 -5.02 -9.74 0.17
N ASN A 67 -4.58 -9.06 1.23
CA ASN A 67 -5.35 -7.98 1.86
C ASN A 67 -5.61 -6.83 0.88
N LEU A 68 -4.62 -6.47 0.06
CA LEU A 68 -4.77 -5.48 -1.00
C LEU A 68 -5.73 -5.94 -2.10
N ALA A 69 -5.64 -7.19 -2.56
CA ALA A 69 -6.55 -7.75 -3.55
C ALA A 69 -8.00 -7.74 -3.05
N TRP A 70 -8.22 -8.13 -1.79
CA TRP A 70 -9.54 -8.03 -1.16
C TRP A 70 -10.05 -6.59 -1.13
N ARG A 71 -9.17 -5.63 -0.83
CA ARG A 71 -9.54 -4.22 -0.88
C ARG A 71 -9.92 -3.77 -2.29
N LEU A 72 -9.22 -4.22 -3.33
CA LEU A 72 -9.58 -3.91 -4.71
C LEU A 72 -10.98 -4.45 -5.06
N VAL A 73 -11.33 -5.66 -4.61
CA VAL A 73 -12.69 -6.19 -4.74
C VAL A 73 -13.70 -5.29 -4.00
N TRP A 74 -13.37 -4.88 -2.77
CA TRP A 74 -14.24 -4.03 -1.94
C TRP A 74 -14.47 -2.63 -2.52
N LEU A 75 -13.58 -2.12 -3.39
CA LEU A 75 -13.81 -0.86 -4.10
C LEU A 75 -15.03 -0.91 -5.03
N PHE A 76 -15.44 -2.10 -5.47
CA PHE A 76 -16.58 -2.30 -6.38
C PHE A 76 -17.88 -2.66 -5.64
N ILE A 77 -17.79 -3.49 -4.60
CA ILE A 77 -18.97 -4.03 -3.89
C ILE A 77 -19.20 -3.41 -2.50
N GLY A 78 -18.30 -2.53 -2.05
CA GLY A 78 -18.32 -1.95 -0.71
C GLY A 78 -19.35 -0.84 -0.52
N SER A 79 -19.37 -0.30 0.69
CA SER A 79 -20.24 0.84 1.07
C SER A 79 -19.95 2.10 0.25
N LYS A 80 -20.85 3.10 0.26
CA LYS A 80 -20.64 4.38 -0.44
C LYS A 80 -19.28 5.01 -0.12
N SER A 81 -18.88 4.99 1.16
CA SER A 81 -17.60 5.51 1.65
C SER A 81 -16.38 4.65 1.29
N ALA A 82 -16.59 3.39 0.88
CA ALA A 82 -15.54 2.46 0.46
C ALA A 82 -15.44 2.32 -1.07
N SER A 83 -16.36 2.92 -1.82
CA SER A 83 -16.45 2.80 -3.27
C SER A 83 -15.31 3.50 -4.00
N CYS A 84 -15.02 3.04 -5.21
CA CYS A 84 -14.02 3.64 -6.12
C CYS A 84 -14.22 5.17 -6.31
N ARG A 85 -15.48 5.63 -6.29
CA ARG A 85 -15.83 7.05 -6.43
C ARG A 85 -15.35 7.88 -5.24
N ALA A 86 -15.45 7.36 -4.01
CA ALA A 86 -14.99 8.04 -2.80
C ALA A 86 -13.45 8.19 -2.72
N HIS A 87 -12.70 7.43 -3.53
CA HIS A 87 -11.24 7.44 -3.54
C HIS A 87 -10.64 8.18 -4.75
N LEU A 88 -11.31 8.17 -5.90
CA LEU A 88 -10.79 8.78 -7.13
C LEU A 88 -11.02 10.30 -7.16
N PRO A 89 -9.97 11.10 -7.42
CA PRO A 89 -10.08 12.57 -7.43
C PRO A 89 -10.76 13.14 -8.70
N LEU A 90 -11.10 12.28 -9.68
CA LEU A 90 -11.54 12.66 -11.02
C LEU A 90 -13.05 12.56 -11.24
N GLY A 91 -13.84 12.33 -10.18
CA GLY A 91 -15.30 12.30 -10.28
C GLY A 91 -15.85 13.68 -10.68
N LYS A 92 -16.28 13.85 -11.94
CA LYS A 92 -17.10 15.01 -12.35
C LYS A 92 -18.35 15.02 -11.46
N GLY A 93 -18.48 16.05 -10.61
CA GLY A 93 -19.63 16.26 -9.73
C GLY A 93 -19.38 16.07 -8.24
N GLU A 94 -18.17 15.74 -7.78
CA GLU A 94 -17.91 15.67 -6.34
C GLU A 94 -17.64 17.06 -5.73
N PRO A 95 -18.19 17.37 -4.53
CA PRO A 95 -17.94 18.64 -3.85
C PRO A 95 -16.45 18.88 -3.60
N GLY A 96 -15.90 19.94 -4.20
CA GLY A 96 -14.47 20.25 -4.12
C GLY A 96 -13.56 19.35 -4.97
N GLY A 97 -14.09 18.70 -6.01
CA GLY A 97 -13.32 17.89 -6.95
C GLY A 97 -12.30 18.69 -7.78
N GLY A 98 -11.29 18.00 -8.30
CA GLY A 98 -10.25 18.58 -9.14
C GLY A 98 -9.17 19.37 -8.38
N ILE A 99 -8.19 19.88 -9.13
CA ILE A 99 -7.03 20.59 -8.57
C ILE A 99 -7.46 21.87 -7.84
N GLY A 100 -8.43 22.61 -8.40
CA GLY A 100 -8.94 23.84 -7.78
C GLY A 100 -9.56 23.62 -6.39
N GLY A 101 -10.36 22.56 -6.22
CA GLY A 101 -10.94 22.22 -4.93
C GLY A 101 -9.92 21.71 -3.92
N ALA A 102 -8.90 20.98 -4.36
CA ALA A 102 -7.77 20.60 -3.49
C ALA A 102 -6.99 21.82 -2.99
N LEU A 103 -6.67 22.77 -3.87
CA LEU A 103 -5.99 24.01 -3.50
C LEU A 103 -6.86 24.91 -2.60
N GLY A 104 -8.16 25.00 -2.88
CA GLY A 104 -9.13 25.71 -2.06
C GLY A 104 -9.19 25.17 -0.63
N TYR A 105 -9.31 23.85 -0.48
CA TYR A 105 -9.28 23.20 0.83
C TYR A 105 -7.98 23.48 1.59
N ILE A 106 -6.81 23.42 0.92
CA ILE A 106 -5.52 23.73 1.57
C ILE A 106 -5.47 25.19 2.04
N LYS A 107 -6.05 26.13 1.29
CA LYS A 107 -6.13 27.54 1.67
C LYS A 107 -7.00 27.72 2.92
N GLU A 108 -8.17 27.10 2.97
CA GLU A 108 -9.09 27.18 4.10
C GLU A 108 -8.57 26.46 5.34
N LEU A 109 -7.87 25.34 5.16
CA LEU A 109 -7.15 24.64 6.22
C LEU A 109 -6.08 25.55 6.85
N LYS A 110 -5.32 26.30 6.04
CA LYS A 110 -4.34 27.29 6.52
C LYS A 110 -5.00 28.48 7.22
N ALA A 111 -6.22 28.84 6.81
CA ALA A 111 -7.01 29.88 7.46
C ALA A 111 -7.65 29.41 8.79
N GLY A 112 -7.62 28.11 9.10
CA GLY A 112 -8.10 27.53 10.35
C GLY A 112 -9.60 27.23 10.40
N ASP A 113 -10.33 27.40 9.29
CA ASP A 113 -11.76 27.11 9.20
C ASP A 113 -12.13 26.23 7.99
N PRO A 114 -11.49 25.06 7.79
CA PRO A 114 -11.78 24.21 6.65
C PRO A 114 -13.21 23.64 6.67
N PRO A 115 -13.76 23.28 5.49
CA PRO A 115 -14.96 22.48 5.35
C PRO A 115 -14.70 21.06 5.85
N GLN A 116 -15.69 20.48 6.52
CA GLN A 116 -15.58 19.13 7.08
C GLN A 116 -16.16 18.10 6.10
N TYR A 117 -15.47 16.98 5.95
CA TYR A 117 -15.88 15.87 5.09
C TYR A 117 -16.12 14.61 5.92
N ILE A 118 -17.15 13.83 5.57
CA ILE A 118 -17.37 12.49 6.11
C ILE A 118 -16.19 11.61 5.68
N GLY A 119 -15.96 11.49 4.37
CA GLY A 119 -14.90 10.67 3.79
C GLY A 119 -13.54 11.36 3.76
N HIS A 120 -12.86 11.23 2.61
CA HIS A 120 -11.61 11.94 2.37
C HIS A 120 -11.86 13.38 1.89
N THR A 121 -11.02 14.29 2.37
CA THR A 121 -10.92 15.65 1.85
C THR A 121 -10.39 15.63 0.41
N PRO A 122 -10.60 16.69 -0.39
CA PRO A 122 -10.12 16.76 -1.76
C PRO A 122 -8.63 16.42 -1.95
N PRO A 123 -7.66 17.01 -1.21
CA PRO A 123 -6.26 16.59 -1.31
C PRO A 123 -6.03 15.17 -0.77
N GLY A 124 -6.83 14.73 0.20
CA GLY A 124 -6.80 13.36 0.73
C GLY A 124 -7.11 12.31 -0.34
N ARG A 125 -8.03 12.58 -1.26
CA ARG A 125 -8.37 11.66 -2.38
C ARG A 125 -7.19 11.44 -3.32
N TYR A 126 -6.47 12.50 -3.68
CA TYR A 126 -5.24 12.39 -4.48
C TYR A 126 -4.16 11.58 -3.76
N MET A 127 -3.94 11.89 -2.48
CA MET A 127 -2.93 11.21 -1.66
C MET A 127 -3.21 9.71 -1.52
N VAL A 128 -4.45 9.34 -1.21
CA VAL A 128 -4.86 7.93 -1.06
C VAL A 128 -4.80 7.21 -2.41
N SER A 129 -5.23 7.84 -3.50
CA SER A 129 -5.08 7.27 -4.85
C SER A 129 -3.62 6.99 -5.20
N PHE A 130 -2.72 7.93 -4.89
CA PHE A 130 -1.29 7.76 -5.13
C PHE A 130 -0.69 6.65 -4.26
N LEU A 131 -1.07 6.58 -2.98
CA LEU A 131 -0.72 5.46 -2.10
C LEU A 131 -1.18 4.13 -2.68
N PHE A 132 -2.43 4.00 -3.13
CA PHE A 132 -2.93 2.77 -3.75
C PHE A 132 -2.10 2.36 -4.96
N LEU A 133 -1.76 3.30 -5.85
CA LEU A 133 -0.91 3.03 -7.00
C LEU A 133 0.45 2.44 -6.55
N LEU A 134 1.11 3.08 -5.59
CA LEU A 134 2.40 2.61 -5.07
C LEU A 134 2.29 1.23 -4.40
N LEU A 135 1.24 0.98 -3.61
CA LEU A 135 1.02 -0.31 -2.96
C LEU A 135 0.80 -1.43 -3.98
N ILE A 136 0.03 -1.17 -5.05
CA ILE A 136 -0.17 -2.12 -6.16
C ILE A 136 1.15 -2.37 -6.88
N THR A 137 1.89 -1.33 -7.25
CA THR A 137 3.20 -1.48 -7.90
C THR A 137 4.17 -2.28 -7.02
N GLN A 138 4.19 -2.03 -5.71
CA GLN A 138 5.03 -2.77 -4.78
C GLN A 138 4.64 -4.25 -4.68
N ALA A 139 3.33 -4.55 -4.61
CA ALA A 139 2.83 -5.92 -4.59
C ALA A 139 3.20 -6.68 -5.88
N VAL A 140 2.90 -6.10 -7.04
CA VAL A 140 3.14 -6.73 -8.35
C VAL A 140 4.63 -7.01 -8.55
N THR A 141 5.49 -6.00 -8.32
CA THR A 141 6.94 -6.19 -8.44
C THR A 141 7.47 -7.21 -7.43
N GLY A 142 6.96 -7.19 -6.19
CA GLY A 142 7.35 -8.14 -5.14
C GLY A 142 7.01 -9.58 -5.50
N ILE A 143 5.83 -9.84 -6.09
CA ILE A 143 5.41 -11.17 -6.53
C ILE A 143 6.31 -11.70 -7.67
N VAL A 144 6.67 -10.84 -8.63
CA VAL A 144 7.61 -11.22 -9.71
C VAL A 144 9.00 -11.53 -9.14
N ILE A 145 9.47 -10.73 -8.18
CA ILE A 145 10.76 -10.96 -7.50
C ILE A 145 10.72 -12.26 -6.69
N ALA A 146 9.61 -12.57 -6.01
CA ALA A 146 9.45 -13.82 -5.26
C ALA A 146 9.57 -15.06 -6.17
N GLY A 147 8.93 -15.02 -7.33
CA GLY A 147 9.05 -16.08 -8.34
C GLY A 147 10.47 -16.22 -8.88
N THR A 148 11.19 -15.11 -9.08
CA THR A 148 12.54 -15.13 -9.68
C THR A 148 13.69 -15.34 -8.70
N ASP A 149 13.52 -15.04 -7.41
CA ASP A 149 14.57 -15.19 -6.41
C ASP A 149 14.48 -16.49 -5.61
N ILE A 150 13.28 -17.02 -5.38
CA ILE A 150 13.05 -18.21 -4.54
C ILE A 150 12.01 -19.19 -5.11
N TYR A 151 11.57 -19.01 -6.36
CA TYR A 151 10.60 -19.88 -7.04
C TYR A 151 9.25 -19.98 -6.33
N TYR A 152 8.82 -18.90 -5.69
CA TYR A 152 7.55 -18.86 -4.96
C TYR A 152 6.36 -18.50 -5.88
N PRO A 153 5.14 -18.98 -5.58
CA PRO A 153 3.96 -18.78 -6.42
C PRO A 153 3.55 -17.30 -6.59
N PRO A 154 2.74 -16.96 -7.61
CA PRO A 154 2.18 -17.82 -8.64
C PRO A 154 3.14 -18.09 -9.79
N PHE A 155 4.24 -17.32 -9.92
CA PHE A 155 5.14 -17.43 -11.07
C PHE A 155 6.32 -18.39 -10.86
N GLY A 156 6.55 -18.83 -9.62
CA GLY A 156 7.69 -19.66 -9.26
C GLY A 156 7.89 -20.91 -10.11
N GLY A 157 6.81 -21.64 -10.41
CA GLY A 157 6.85 -22.82 -11.27
C GLY A 157 7.32 -22.50 -12.69
N PHE A 158 6.73 -21.47 -13.32
CA PHE A 158 7.16 -21.03 -14.66
C PHE A 158 8.61 -20.56 -14.69
N ILE A 159 9.07 -19.85 -13.65
CA ILE A 159 10.47 -19.42 -13.58
C ILE A 159 11.40 -20.62 -13.36
N ALA A 160 11.01 -21.59 -12.53
CA ALA A 160 11.77 -22.81 -12.31
C ALA A 160 11.89 -23.62 -13.61
N GLU A 161 10.80 -23.81 -14.34
CA GLU A 161 10.78 -24.47 -15.65
C GLU A 161 11.66 -23.76 -16.67
N TRP A 162 11.64 -22.43 -16.69
CA TRP A 162 12.47 -21.65 -17.60
C TRP A 162 13.96 -21.82 -17.33
N VAL A 163 14.38 -21.82 -16.06
CA VAL A 163 15.82 -21.80 -15.72
C VAL A 163 16.43 -23.17 -15.43
N ALA A 164 15.65 -24.25 -15.31
CA ALA A 164 16.17 -25.58 -15.02
C ALA A 164 17.13 -26.07 -16.11
N ALA A 165 18.27 -26.66 -15.71
CA ALA A 165 19.20 -27.27 -16.64
C ALA A 165 18.60 -28.54 -17.30
N PRO A 166 19.05 -28.93 -18.51
CA PRO A 166 18.57 -30.15 -19.15
C PRO A 166 18.71 -31.39 -18.26
N GLY A 167 17.61 -32.10 -18.02
CA GLY A 167 17.58 -33.31 -17.18
C GLY A 167 17.39 -33.05 -15.68
N ILE A 168 17.26 -31.80 -15.24
CA ILE A 168 16.89 -31.44 -13.87
C ILE A 168 15.38 -31.23 -13.77
N ASP A 169 14.75 -31.83 -12.77
CA ASP A 169 13.34 -31.57 -12.46
C ASP A 169 13.19 -30.14 -11.89
N PRO A 170 12.43 -29.24 -12.55
CA PRO A 170 12.22 -27.87 -12.10
C PRO A 170 11.69 -27.74 -10.67
N THR A 171 10.93 -28.74 -10.19
CA THR A 171 10.33 -28.70 -8.84
C THR A 171 11.36 -28.91 -7.72
N THR A 172 12.56 -29.38 -8.08
CA THR A 172 13.64 -29.67 -7.13
C THR A 172 14.68 -28.56 -7.00
N LEU A 173 14.55 -27.47 -7.77
CA LEU A 173 15.53 -26.38 -7.80
C LEU A 173 15.72 -25.75 -6.43
N ILE A 174 16.99 -25.62 -6.04
CA ILE A 174 17.39 -24.89 -4.83
C ILE A 174 17.73 -23.45 -5.21
N PRO A 175 17.11 -22.43 -4.57
CA PRO A 175 17.40 -21.03 -4.87
C PRO A 175 18.90 -20.71 -4.78
N LYS A 176 19.44 -20.15 -5.86
CA LYS A 176 20.86 -19.77 -6.04
C LYS A 176 21.85 -20.93 -6.17
N ASP A 177 21.40 -22.16 -6.32
CA ASP A 177 22.28 -23.24 -6.73
C ASP A 177 22.50 -23.19 -8.25
N MET A 178 23.64 -22.62 -8.65
CA MET A 178 23.99 -22.43 -10.07
C MET A 178 24.30 -23.75 -10.79
N SER A 179 24.45 -24.88 -10.07
CA SER A 179 24.68 -26.19 -10.68
C SER A 179 23.41 -26.81 -11.27
N MET A 180 22.23 -26.35 -10.83
CA MET A 180 20.93 -26.89 -11.22
C MET A 180 20.27 -26.12 -12.37
N VAL A 181 20.83 -24.97 -12.76
CA VAL A 181 20.21 -24.05 -13.72
C VAL A 181 21.00 -23.95 -15.02
N ASP A 182 20.28 -23.80 -16.13
CA ASP A 182 20.91 -23.39 -17.39
C ASP A 182 21.40 -21.95 -17.27
N LYS A 183 22.68 -21.73 -17.58
CA LYS A 183 23.32 -20.41 -17.39
C LYS A 183 22.72 -19.35 -18.31
N THR A 184 22.41 -19.70 -19.55
CA THR A 184 21.86 -18.75 -20.54
C THR A 184 20.46 -18.33 -20.12
N ALA A 185 19.59 -19.30 -19.82
CA ALA A 185 18.23 -19.03 -19.34
C ALA A 185 18.23 -18.26 -18.01
N TRP A 186 19.18 -18.56 -17.12
CA TRP A 186 19.35 -17.79 -15.89
C TRP A 186 19.69 -16.33 -16.16
N ASP A 187 20.65 -16.06 -17.04
CA ASP A 187 21.06 -14.68 -17.38
C ASP A 187 19.92 -13.90 -18.04
N GLU A 188 19.14 -14.53 -18.92
CA GLU A 188 17.92 -13.95 -19.51
C GLU A 188 16.86 -13.63 -18.44
N MET A 189 16.62 -14.57 -17.51
CA MET A 189 15.72 -14.35 -16.38
C MET A 189 16.19 -13.20 -15.48
N ARG A 190 17.49 -13.09 -15.22
CA ARG A 190 18.06 -11.97 -14.45
C ARG A 190 17.89 -10.63 -15.18
N ALA A 191 17.98 -10.61 -16.51
CA ALA A 191 17.68 -9.43 -17.32
C ALA A 191 16.19 -9.05 -17.21
N PHE A 192 15.28 -10.01 -17.36
CA PHE A 192 13.84 -9.82 -17.18
C PHE A 192 13.46 -9.30 -15.78
N ARG A 193 14.09 -9.82 -14.73
CA ARG A 193 13.84 -9.44 -13.33
C ARG A 193 14.30 -8.02 -13.01
N LYS A 194 15.37 -7.52 -13.66
CA LYS A 194 16.07 -6.29 -13.26
C LYS A 194 15.15 -5.05 -13.18
N PRO A 195 14.25 -4.77 -14.13
CA PRO A 195 13.30 -3.67 -14.02
C PRO A 195 12.40 -3.78 -12.79
N PHE A 196 11.84 -4.96 -12.51
CA PHE A 196 10.96 -5.19 -11.35
C PHE A 196 11.70 -4.95 -10.04
N ALA A 197 12.92 -5.46 -9.90
CA ALA A 197 13.75 -5.24 -8.72
C ALA A 197 14.09 -3.76 -8.52
N THR A 198 14.36 -3.04 -9.61
CA THR A 198 14.66 -1.61 -9.59
C THR A 198 13.44 -0.80 -9.16
N ILE A 199 12.27 -1.08 -9.75
CA ILE A 199 11.01 -0.44 -9.39
C ILE A 199 10.66 -0.73 -7.92
N HIS A 200 10.75 -1.99 -7.49
CA HIS A 200 10.45 -2.39 -6.10
C HIS A 200 11.31 -1.64 -5.08
N TYR A 201 12.59 -1.42 -5.40
CA TYR A 201 13.52 -0.66 -4.56
C TYR A 201 13.11 0.81 -4.46
N TYR A 202 12.86 1.49 -5.58
CA TYR A 202 12.51 2.91 -5.55
C TYR A 202 11.10 3.17 -5.02
N VAL A 203 10.15 2.30 -5.32
CA VAL A 203 8.78 2.36 -4.77
C VAL A 203 8.79 2.14 -3.28
N PHE A 204 9.65 1.27 -2.73
CA PHE A 204 9.85 1.14 -1.29
C PHE A 204 10.23 2.47 -0.63
N PHE A 205 11.25 3.18 -1.11
CA PHE A 205 11.63 4.49 -0.54
C PHE A 205 10.56 5.56 -0.75
N THR A 206 9.89 5.53 -1.90
CA THR A 206 8.78 6.44 -2.17
C THR A 206 7.63 6.20 -1.19
N LEU A 207 7.27 4.95 -0.93
CA LEU A 207 6.26 4.57 0.05
C LEU A 207 6.63 5.03 1.46
N LEU A 208 7.90 4.94 1.87
CA LEU A 208 8.35 5.47 3.16
C LEU A 208 8.11 6.97 3.28
N ALA A 209 8.52 7.74 2.27
CA ALA A 209 8.34 9.19 2.26
C ALA A 209 6.85 9.57 2.25
N VAL A 210 6.06 8.91 1.41
CA VAL A 210 4.61 9.14 1.26
C VAL A 210 3.87 8.71 2.53
N ALA A 211 4.26 7.63 3.19
CA ALA A 211 3.70 7.22 4.48
C ALA A 211 3.98 8.25 5.59
N ALA A 212 5.19 8.81 5.63
CA ALA A 212 5.52 9.89 6.58
C ALA A 212 4.66 11.15 6.32
N VAL A 213 4.50 11.55 5.06
CA VAL A 213 3.61 12.65 4.66
C VAL A 213 2.16 12.37 5.04
N HIS A 214 1.69 11.14 4.83
CA HIS A 214 0.34 10.70 5.20
C HIS A 214 0.09 10.86 6.71
N ILE A 215 0.99 10.32 7.55
CA ILE A 215 0.88 10.39 9.00
C ILE A 215 0.88 11.86 9.45
N PHE A 216 1.82 12.67 8.95
CA PHE A 216 1.90 14.09 9.26
C PHE A 216 0.61 14.83 8.87
N ALA A 217 0.09 14.59 7.67
CA ALA A 217 -1.13 15.22 7.18
C ALA A 217 -2.34 14.87 8.05
N VAL A 218 -2.50 13.60 8.42
CA VAL A 218 -3.60 13.14 9.28
C VAL A 218 -3.53 13.78 10.67
N ILE A 219 -2.34 13.87 11.28
CA ILE A 219 -2.14 14.54 12.58
C ILE A 219 -2.48 16.03 12.48
N ARG A 220 -2.03 16.72 11.42
CA ARG A 220 -2.30 18.15 11.21
C ARG A 220 -3.80 18.42 11.00
N VAL A 221 -4.47 17.62 10.18
CA VAL A 221 -5.92 17.75 9.94
C VAL A 221 -6.69 17.46 11.23
N GLU A 222 -6.31 16.43 12.00
CA GLU A 222 -6.94 16.13 13.29
C GLU A 222 -6.81 17.30 14.28
N ALA A 223 -5.62 17.91 14.37
CA ALA A 223 -5.39 19.04 15.28
C ALA A 223 -6.21 20.29 14.92
N ILE A 224 -6.50 20.50 13.63
CA ILE A 224 -7.25 21.66 13.14
C ILE A 224 -8.76 21.39 13.17
N GLU A 225 -9.21 20.30 12.56
CA GLU A 225 -10.63 20.03 12.39
C GLU A 225 -11.29 19.39 13.61
N LYS A 226 -10.53 18.65 14.43
CA LYS A 226 -10.98 17.96 15.64
C LYS A 226 -12.21 17.08 15.41
N THR A 227 -12.21 16.33 14.30
CA THR A 227 -13.37 15.51 13.87
C THR A 227 -13.29 14.06 14.33
N GLY A 228 -12.17 13.63 14.95
CA GLY A 228 -11.92 12.24 15.25
C GLY A 228 -11.56 11.42 14.01
N LEU A 229 -10.76 11.97 13.09
CA LEU A 229 -10.29 11.29 11.88
C LEU A 229 -9.49 10.03 12.23
N ILE A 230 -8.60 10.11 13.21
CA ILE A 230 -7.78 8.97 13.64
C ILE A 230 -8.65 7.96 14.40
N SER A 231 -9.48 8.42 15.34
CA SER A 231 -10.35 7.54 16.10
C SER A 231 -11.40 6.84 15.22
N ALA A 232 -11.86 7.48 14.14
CA ALA A 232 -12.72 6.88 13.14
C ALA A 232 -12.09 5.67 12.43
N MET A 233 -10.77 5.56 12.36
CA MET A 233 -10.09 4.37 11.84
C MET A 233 -10.18 3.16 12.78
N PHE A 234 -10.66 3.36 14.01
CA PHE A 234 -11.00 2.29 14.96
C PHE A 234 -12.51 2.13 15.12
N SER A 235 -13.21 3.25 15.39
CA SER A 235 -14.65 3.27 15.69
C SER A 235 -15.54 3.16 14.45
N GLY A 236 -15.08 3.67 13.30
CA GLY A 236 -15.89 3.84 12.10
C GLY A 236 -16.72 5.13 12.06
N VAL A 237 -16.62 5.99 13.09
CA VAL A 237 -17.50 7.15 13.28
C VAL A 237 -16.67 8.43 13.40
N LYS A 238 -17.06 9.48 12.65
CA LYS A 238 -16.54 10.85 12.81
C LYS A 238 -17.59 11.73 13.48
N THR A 239 -17.14 12.73 14.24
CA THR A 239 -18.00 13.74 14.87
C THR A 239 -17.72 15.09 14.23
N LEU A 240 -18.72 15.67 13.57
CA LEU A 240 -18.58 16.94 12.87
C LEU A 240 -19.28 18.06 13.63
N SER A 241 -18.69 19.25 13.54
CA SER A 241 -19.23 20.50 14.10
C SER A 241 -19.92 21.39 13.07
N LYS A 242 -19.80 21.02 11.79
CA LYS A 242 -20.43 21.65 10.63
C LYS A 242 -21.13 20.58 9.79
N PRO A 243 -22.15 20.96 9.00
CA PRO A 243 -22.68 20.08 7.97
C PRO A 243 -21.55 19.59 7.03
N PRO A 244 -21.49 18.28 6.73
CA PRO A 244 -20.44 17.77 5.85
C PRO A 244 -20.59 18.29 4.43
N ALA A 245 -19.47 18.62 3.80
CA ALA A 245 -19.42 19.09 2.42
C ALA A 245 -19.71 17.99 1.38
N ASP A 246 -19.61 16.72 1.77
CA ASP A 246 -19.81 15.52 0.93
C ASP A 246 -21.10 14.75 1.28
N ARG A 247 -22.12 15.46 1.78
CA ARG A 247 -23.39 14.84 2.20
C ARG A 247 -24.32 14.50 1.04
N ASP A 248 -24.22 15.20 -0.08
CA ASP A 248 -25.13 15.13 -1.23
C ASP A 248 -24.51 14.44 -2.44
#